data_AF-A0A2E6MPA7-F1
#
_entry.id   AF-A0A2E6MPA7-F1
#
_cell.length_a   1.000
_cell.length_b   1.000
_cell.length_c   1.000
_cell.angle_alpha   90.00
_cell.angle_beta   90.00
_cell.angle_gamma   90.00
#
_symmetry.space_group_name_H-M   'P 1'
#
loop_
_entity.id
_entity.type
_entity.pdbx_description
1 polymer ?
#
loop_
_entity_poly.entity_id
_entity_poly.type
_entity_poly.pdbx_seq_one_letter_code
_entity_poly.pdbx_strand_id
1 'polypeptide(L)'
;MWYSKISKDISHIPDALAYYENELTEAKRQVGIKGNVEKASANMPGIVEQRFNQLQELEAILNYMNIELRRLRSSYFKKYLENYQRALSSRDVEKYVDGEPDVVDYEKIINEFALMRNKWLGVLKGLDQKQWQLTNIVKLRVAGMEDASV
;
A
#
# COMPACT_ATOMS: atom_id res chain seq x y z
N MET A 1 6.69 -9.83 -10.62
CA MET A 1 6.25 -9.38 -9.30
C MET A 1 7.42 -8.70 -8.61
N TRP A 2 7.20 -7.46 -8.17
CA TRP A 2 8.11 -6.70 -7.32
C TRP A 2 8.42 -7.41 -6.00
N TYR A 3 7.44 -8.13 -5.44
CA TYR A 3 7.65 -8.92 -4.23
C TYR A 3 8.87 -9.84 -4.33
N SER A 4 8.97 -10.64 -5.39
CA SER A 4 10.08 -11.59 -5.59
C SER A 4 11.43 -10.92 -5.84
N LYS A 5 11.44 -9.67 -6.30
CA LYS A 5 12.68 -8.90 -6.50
C LYS A 5 13.15 -8.33 -5.16
N ILE A 6 12.26 -7.68 -4.42
CA ILE A 6 12.55 -7.07 -3.12
C ILE A 6 12.91 -8.12 -2.07
N SER A 7 12.26 -9.29 -2.09
CA SER A 7 12.58 -10.36 -1.14
C SER A 7 13.96 -10.98 -1.35
N LYS A 8 14.54 -10.82 -2.54
CA LYS A 8 15.92 -11.21 -2.84
C LYS A 8 16.90 -10.09 -2.56
N ASP A 9 16.51 -8.85 -2.87
CA ASP A 9 17.34 -7.68 -2.72
C ASP A 9 16.48 -6.42 -2.46
N ILE A 10 16.60 -5.91 -1.24
CA ILE A 10 15.89 -4.72 -0.74
C ILE A 10 16.31 -3.43 -1.48
N SER A 11 17.42 -3.42 -2.22
CA SER A 11 17.86 -2.27 -3.00
C SER A 11 16.86 -1.85 -4.09
N HIS A 12 15.94 -2.76 -4.48
CA HIS A 12 14.91 -2.51 -5.48
C HIS A 12 13.68 -1.76 -4.95
N ILE A 13 13.62 -1.42 -3.65
CA ILE A 13 12.48 -0.70 -3.06
C ILE A 13 12.21 0.66 -3.75
N PRO A 14 13.21 1.51 -4.03
CA PRO A 14 12.99 2.79 -4.71
C PRO A 14 12.38 2.62 -6.11
N ASP A 15 12.85 1.63 -6.87
CA ASP A 15 12.33 1.35 -8.21
C ASP A 15 10.87 0.88 -8.16
N ALA A 16 10.54 0.03 -7.16
CA ALA A 16 9.17 -0.39 -6.93
C ALA A 16 8.26 0.78 -6.59
N LEU A 17 8.70 1.68 -5.70
CA LEU A 17 7.94 2.88 -5.34
C LEU A 17 7.69 3.78 -6.56
N ALA A 18 8.71 3.99 -7.39
CA ALA A 18 8.58 4.77 -8.63
C ALA A 18 7.56 4.12 -9.60
N TYR A 19 7.62 2.80 -9.77
CA TYR A 19 6.63 2.06 -10.55
C TYR A 19 5.21 2.25 -10.01
N TYR A 20 5.00 2.08 -8.70
CA TYR A 20 3.68 2.22 -8.10
C TYR A 20 3.15 3.66 -8.08
N GLU A 21 4.01 4.69 -8.01
CA GLU A 21 3.57 6.09 -8.11
C GLU A 21 3.10 6.42 -9.55
N ASN A 22 3.79 5.89 -10.56
CA ASN A 22 3.39 6.03 -11.97
C ASN A 22 2.04 5.34 -12.22
N GLU A 23 1.91 4.08 -11.78
CA GLU A 23 0.67 3.31 -11.89
C GLU A 23 -0.47 3.96 -11.10
N LEU A 24 -0.19 4.54 -9.94
CA LEU A 24 -1.17 5.25 -9.12
C LEU A 24 -1.77 6.45 -9.86
N THR A 25 -0.95 7.17 -10.63
CA THR A 25 -1.41 8.32 -11.43
C THR A 25 -2.45 7.88 -12.47
N GLU A 26 -2.21 6.74 -13.13
CA GLU A 26 -3.17 6.17 -14.08
C GLU A 26 -4.41 5.63 -13.36
N ALA A 27 -4.23 4.92 -12.25
CA ALA A 27 -5.33 4.37 -11.47
C ALA A 27 -6.30 5.45 -10.96
N LYS A 28 -5.78 6.62 -10.54
CA LYS A 28 -6.59 7.78 -10.16
C LYS A 28 -7.48 8.30 -11.31
N ARG A 29 -7.00 8.25 -12.55
CA ARG A 29 -7.81 8.66 -13.72
C ARG A 29 -8.97 7.71 -13.95
N GLN A 30 -8.78 6.42 -13.65
CA GLN A 30 -9.80 5.38 -13.81
C GLN A 30 -10.95 5.49 -12.79
N VAL A 31 -10.77 6.21 -11.68
CA VAL A 31 -11.83 6.48 -10.68
C VAL A 31 -12.91 7.43 -11.21
N GLY A 32 -12.59 8.29 -12.18
CA GLY A 32 -13.58 9.17 -12.79
C GLY A 32 -14.59 8.41 -13.65
N ILE A 33 -15.84 8.88 -13.68
CA ILE A 33 -16.84 8.44 -14.68
C ILE A 33 -16.69 9.34 -15.90
N LYS A 34 -16.39 8.74 -17.05
CA LYS A 34 -16.25 9.45 -18.33
C LYS A 34 -16.85 8.62 -19.46
N GLY A 35 -17.47 9.29 -20.42
CA GLY A 35 -17.99 8.66 -21.64
C GLY A 35 -19.24 7.81 -21.40
N ASN A 36 -19.28 6.66 -22.05
CA ASN A 36 -20.46 5.78 -22.10
C ASN A 36 -20.56 4.89 -20.84
N VAL A 37 -21.75 4.86 -20.22
CA VAL A 37 -22.04 4.19 -18.94
C VAL A 37 -21.99 2.67 -19.07
N GLU A 38 -22.46 2.12 -20.18
CA GLU A 38 -22.47 0.67 -20.44
C GLU A 38 -21.04 0.14 -20.58
N LYS A 39 -20.20 0.83 -21.37
CA LYS A 39 -18.77 0.52 -21.51
C LYS A 39 -18.03 0.69 -20.18
N ALA A 40 -18.31 1.75 -19.44
CA ALA A 40 -17.72 1.95 -18.12
C ALA A 40 -18.06 0.79 -17.17
N SER A 41 -19.33 0.40 -17.12
CA SER A 41 -19.80 -0.72 -16.29
C SER A 41 -19.18 -2.05 -16.68
N ALA A 42 -19.06 -2.34 -17.98
CA ALA A 42 -18.47 -3.58 -18.48
C ALA A 42 -16.97 -3.71 -18.14
N ASN A 43 -16.24 -2.58 -18.13
CA ASN A 43 -14.81 -2.58 -17.85
C ASN A 43 -14.46 -2.56 -16.35
N MET A 44 -15.41 -2.21 -15.48
CA MET A 44 -15.16 -2.07 -14.04
C MET A 44 -14.55 -3.32 -13.39
N PRO A 45 -15.04 -4.55 -13.63
CA PRO A 45 -14.49 -5.74 -12.97
C PRO A 45 -13.00 -5.95 -13.26
N GLY A 46 -12.57 -5.77 -14.51
CA GLY A 46 -11.17 -5.92 -14.90
C GLY A 46 -10.27 -4.83 -14.30
N ILE A 47 -10.75 -3.60 -14.23
CA ILE A 47 -10.02 -2.51 -13.57
C ILE A 47 -9.87 -2.79 -12.07
N VAL A 48 -10.95 -3.17 -11.40
CA VAL A 48 -10.94 -3.45 -9.95
C VAL A 48 -9.99 -4.62 -9.65
N GLU A 49 -10.05 -5.71 -10.41
CA GLU A 49 -9.17 -6.87 -10.24
C GLU A 49 -7.70 -6.48 -10.38
N GLN A 50 -7.35 -5.75 -11.45
CA GLN A 50 -5.97 -5.31 -11.68
C GLN A 50 -5.45 -4.43 -10.54
N ARG A 51 -6.24 -3.43 -10.12
CA ARG A 51 -5.83 -2.49 -9.07
C ARG A 51 -5.79 -3.15 -7.69
N PHE A 52 -6.70 -4.09 -7.44
CA PHE A 52 -6.70 -4.89 -6.21
C PHE A 52 -5.44 -5.75 -6.11
N ASN A 53 -5.03 -6.42 -7.19
CA ASN A 53 -3.80 -7.21 -7.21
C ASN A 53 -2.55 -6.37 -6.93
N GLN A 54 -2.47 -5.16 -7.50
CA GLN A 54 -1.39 -4.21 -7.22
C GLN A 54 -1.36 -3.80 -5.74
N LEU A 55 -2.53 -3.54 -5.14
CA LEU A 55 -2.63 -3.26 -3.70
C LEU A 55 -2.20 -4.48 -2.85
N GLN A 56 -2.60 -5.69 -3.23
CA GLN A 56 -2.21 -6.91 -2.53
C GLN A 56 -0.69 -7.16 -2.61
N GLU A 57 -0.06 -6.86 -3.75
CA GLU A 57 1.39 -6.93 -3.87
C GLU A 57 2.10 -5.91 -2.96
N LEU A 58 1.60 -4.67 -2.87
CA LEU A 58 2.10 -3.67 -1.91
C LEU A 58 1.97 -4.17 -0.46
N GLU A 59 0.83 -4.77 -0.09
CA GLU A 59 0.64 -5.31 1.26
C GLU A 59 1.59 -6.48 1.56
N ALA A 60 1.83 -7.35 0.58
CA ALA A 60 2.79 -8.45 0.72
C ALA A 60 4.23 -7.94 0.94
N ILE A 61 4.65 -6.92 0.20
CA ILE A 61 5.97 -6.29 0.36
C ILE A 61 6.09 -5.62 1.73
N LEU A 62 5.08 -4.85 2.14
CA LEU A 62 5.08 -4.18 3.44
C LEU A 62 5.19 -5.18 4.60
N ASN A 63 4.48 -6.32 4.50
CA ASN A 63 4.57 -7.40 5.48
C ASN A 63 5.97 -8.02 5.52
N TYR A 64 6.58 -8.25 4.36
CA TYR A 64 7.96 -8.72 4.29
C TYR A 64 8.94 -7.75 4.96
N MET A 65 8.83 -6.45 4.67
CA MET A 65 9.69 -5.44 5.32
C MET A 65 9.50 -5.43 6.85
N ASN A 66 8.28 -5.60 7.35
CA ASN A 66 8.06 -5.72 8.80
C ASN A 66 8.70 -6.98 9.40
N ILE A 67 8.75 -8.10 8.66
CA ILE A 67 9.48 -9.30 9.08
C ILE A 67 10.98 -8.99 9.18
N GLU A 68 11.54 -8.33 8.18
CA GLU A 68 12.95 -7.93 8.14
C GLU A 68 13.32 -6.95 9.26
N LEU A 69 12.46 -5.98 9.56
CA LEU A 69 12.65 -5.07 10.70
C LEU A 69 12.74 -5.84 12.02
N ARG A 70 11.86 -6.82 12.25
CA ARG A 70 11.91 -7.66 13.46
C ARG A 70 13.21 -8.46 13.53
N ARG A 71 13.70 -8.95 12.40
CA ARG A 71 14.99 -9.65 12.29
C ARG A 71 16.15 -8.73 12.66
N LEU A 72 16.17 -7.50 12.13
CA LEU A 72 17.17 -6.48 12.43
C LEU A 72 17.16 -6.06 13.90
N ARG A 73 15.98 -5.78 14.47
CA ARG A 73 15.86 -5.46 15.90
C ARG A 73 16.37 -6.60 16.78
N SER A 74 16.09 -7.85 16.41
CA SER A 74 16.56 -9.03 17.15
C SER A 74 18.08 -9.21 17.11
N SER A 75 18.76 -8.85 16.00
CA SER A 75 20.23 -8.93 15.93
C SER A 75 20.90 -7.90 16.83
N TYR A 76 20.41 -6.65 16.82
CA TYR A 76 20.86 -5.60 17.72
C TYR A 76 20.56 -5.92 19.18
N PHE A 77 19.37 -6.45 19.48
CA PHE A 77 18.99 -6.86 20.83
C PHE A 77 19.98 -7.88 21.40
N LYS A 78 20.31 -8.93 20.65
CA LYS A 78 21.31 -9.94 21.07
C LYS A 78 22.68 -9.31 21.29
N LYS A 79 23.15 -8.47 20.35
CA LYS A 79 24.43 -7.77 20.44
C LYS A 79 24.52 -6.91 21.71
N TYR A 80 23.49 -6.15 22.04
CA TYR A 80 23.47 -5.33 23.25
C TYR A 80 23.37 -6.16 24.52
N LEU A 81 22.53 -7.21 24.51
CA LEU A 81 22.40 -8.10 25.64
C LEU A 81 23.73 -8.77 25.98
N GLU A 82 24.43 -9.33 24.99
CA GLU A 82 25.71 -10.04 25.17
C GLU A 82 26.84 -9.12 25.67
N ASN A 83 26.89 -7.87 25.21
CA ASN A 83 27.97 -6.94 25.57
C ASN A 83 27.76 -6.20 26.91
N TYR A 84 26.51 -6.12 27.41
CA TYR A 84 26.17 -5.29 28.58
C TYR A 84 25.37 -6.03 29.67
N GLN A 85 25.50 -7.37 29.77
CA GLN A 85 24.71 -8.23 30.66
C GLN A 85 24.61 -7.79 32.13
N ARG A 86 25.60 -7.05 32.66
CA ARG A 86 25.62 -6.60 34.06
C ARG A 86 25.20 -5.13 34.26
N ALA A 87 25.05 -4.37 33.18
CA ALA A 87 24.84 -2.92 33.24
C ALA A 87 23.46 -2.49 32.75
N LEU A 88 22.83 -3.26 31.85
CA LEU A 88 21.56 -2.90 31.23
C LEU A 88 20.48 -3.93 31.57
N SER A 89 19.27 -3.44 31.87
CA SER A 89 18.09 -4.30 31.90
C SER A 89 17.62 -4.59 30.48
N SER A 90 16.86 -5.68 30.27
CA SER A 90 16.29 -5.99 28.96
C SER A 90 15.47 -4.84 28.37
N ARG A 91 14.78 -4.04 29.22
CA ARG A 91 13.99 -2.89 28.80
C ARG A 91 14.86 -1.71 28.34
N ASP A 92 16.03 -1.53 28.94
CA ASP A 92 16.99 -0.52 28.48
C ASP A 92 17.54 -0.93 27.11
N VAL A 93 17.86 -2.21 26.93
CA VAL A 93 18.32 -2.77 25.66
C VAL A 93 17.30 -2.53 24.54
N GLU A 94 16.01 -2.78 24.77
CA GLU A 94 14.96 -2.49 23.77
C GLU A 94 14.97 -1.03 23.30
N LYS A 95 15.12 -0.07 24.24
CA LYS A 95 15.19 1.35 23.88
C LYS A 95 16.43 1.71 23.06
N TYR A 96 17.57 1.09 23.36
CA TYR A 96 18.78 1.29 22.55
C TYR A 96 18.65 0.71 21.15
N VAL A 97 18.04 -0.48 21.02
CA VAL A 97 17.73 -1.09 19.72
C VAL A 97 16.82 -0.19 18.88
N ASP A 98 15.77 0.37 19.50
CA ASP A 98 14.83 1.26 18.82
C ASP A 98 15.48 2.60 18.41
N GLY A 99 16.58 2.99 19.07
CA GLY A 99 17.39 4.16 18.70
C GLY A 99 18.52 3.86 17.71
N GLU A 100 18.71 2.62 17.29
CA GLU A 100 19.79 2.25 16.38
C GLU A 100 19.57 2.89 15.00
N PRO A 101 20.58 3.57 14.40
CA PRO A 101 20.43 4.24 13.12
C PRO A 101 19.83 3.35 12.01
N ASP A 102 20.32 2.12 11.88
CA ASP A 102 19.83 1.18 10.88
C ASP A 102 18.36 0.79 11.09
N VAL A 103 17.93 0.63 12.35
CA VAL A 103 16.53 0.30 12.68
C VAL A 103 15.63 1.48 12.33
N VAL A 104 16.02 2.68 12.76
CA VAL A 104 15.28 3.92 12.50
C VAL A 104 15.18 4.20 10.99
N ASP A 105 16.26 4.05 10.25
CA ASP A 105 16.27 4.28 8.80
C ASP A 105 15.41 3.24 8.07
N TYR A 106 15.44 1.98 8.50
CA TYR A 106 14.57 0.95 7.93
C TYR A 106 13.08 1.22 8.24
N GLU A 107 12.75 1.70 9.44
CA GLU A 107 11.39 2.11 9.79
C GLU A 107 10.87 3.29 8.94
N LYS A 108 11.73 4.28 8.62
CA LYS A 108 11.36 5.37 7.70
C LYS A 108 10.97 4.83 6.33
N ILE A 109 11.75 3.90 5.78
CA ILE A 109 11.47 3.27 4.48
C ILE A 109 10.14 2.48 4.55
N ILE A 110 9.90 1.74 5.63
CA ILE A 110 8.62 1.05 5.87
C ILE A 110 7.46 2.04 5.87
N ASN A 111 7.62 3.18 6.54
CA ASN A 111 6.57 4.20 6.62
C ASN A 111 6.25 4.83 5.24
N GLU A 112 7.26 5.11 4.42
CA GLU A 112 7.07 5.58 3.04
C GLU A 112 6.29 4.55 2.20
N PHE A 113 6.63 3.27 2.33
CA PHE A 113 5.94 2.19 1.64
C PHE A 113 4.50 2.01 2.15
N ALA A 114 4.27 2.16 3.46
CA ALA A 114 2.94 2.14 4.05
C ALA A 114 2.06 3.30 3.53
N LEU A 115 2.64 4.49 3.35
CA LEU A 115 1.94 5.62 2.73
C LEU A 115 1.54 5.30 1.29
N MET A 116 2.43 4.70 0.50
CA MET A 116 2.09 4.24 -0.85
C MET A 116 0.89 3.28 -0.83
N ARG A 117 0.93 2.24 0.01
CA ARG A 117 -0.17 1.28 0.19
C ARG A 117 -1.48 2.00 0.53
N ASN A 118 -1.44 2.99 1.43
CA ASN A 118 -2.63 3.75 1.81
C ASN A 118 -3.20 4.59 0.66
N LYS A 119 -2.34 5.18 -0.20
CA LYS A 119 -2.80 5.87 -1.42
C LYS A 119 -3.57 4.91 -2.35
N TRP A 120 -3.09 3.67 -2.50
CA TRP A 120 -3.75 2.62 -3.29
C TRP A 120 -5.07 2.14 -2.68
N LEU A 121 -5.16 2.03 -1.35
CA LEU A 121 -6.43 1.78 -0.68
C LEU A 121 -7.47 2.87 -1.01
N GLY A 122 -7.04 4.13 -1.13
CA GLY A 122 -7.88 5.23 -1.60
C GLY A 122 -8.42 5.05 -3.01
N VAL A 123 -7.62 4.48 -3.93
CA VAL A 123 -8.07 4.15 -5.29
C VAL A 123 -9.16 3.10 -5.27
N LEU A 124 -8.99 2.02 -4.52
CA LEU A 124 -10.00 0.95 -4.43
C LEU A 124 -11.32 1.48 -3.89
N LYS A 125 -11.28 2.27 -2.81
CA LYS A 125 -12.47 2.98 -2.29
C LYS A 125 -13.14 3.86 -3.36
N GLY A 126 -12.34 4.55 -4.17
CA GLY A 126 -12.85 5.36 -5.28
C GLY A 126 -13.53 4.53 -6.37
N LEU A 127 -12.97 3.36 -6.71
CA LEU A 127 -13.55 2.44 -7.67
C LEU A 127 -14.86 1.82 -7.18
N ASP A 128 -14.94 1.46 -5.90
CA ASP A 128 -16.19 0.99 -5.28
C ASP A 128 -17.27 2.07 -5.34
N GLN A 129 -16.91 3.31 -5.00
CA GLN A 129 -17.82 4.45 -5.10
C GLN A 129 -18.26 4.69 -6.56
N LYS A 130 -17.34 4.55 -7.52
CA LYS A 130 -17.66 4.64 -8.95
C LYS A 130 -18.67 3.58 -9.37
N GLN A 131 -18.49 2.32 -8.95
CA GLN A 131 -19.44 1.24 -9.25
C GLN A 131 -20.84 1.54 -8.67
N TRP A 132 -20.90 2.05 -7.45
CA TRP A 132 -22.14 2.47 -6.82
C TRP A 132 -22.85 3.58 -7.61
N GLN A 133 -22.11 4.61 -8.02
CA GLN A 133 -22.64 5.72 -8.81
C GLN A 133 -23.13 5.28 -10.20
N LEU A 134 -22.38 4.41 -10.90
CA LEU A 134 -22.82 3.85 -12.18
C LEU A 134 -24.16 3.13 -12.04
N THR A 135 -24.33 2.35 -10.97
CA THR A 135 -25.59 1.66 -10.67
C THR A 135 -26.74 2.65 -10.47
N ASN A 136 -26.51 3.74 -9.71
CA ASN A 136 -27.54 4.75 -9.48
C ASN A 136 -27.92 5.51 -10.76
N ILE A 137 -26.94 5.84 -11.60
CA ILE A 137 -27.17 6.48 -12.90
C ILE A 137 -28.05 5.58 -13.78
N VAL A 138 -27.73 4.29 -13.87
CA VAL A 138 -28.54 3.32 -14.64
C VAL A 138 -29.97 3.25 -14.11
N LYS A 139 -30.15 3.21 -12.77
CA LYS A 139 -31.48 3.22 -12.15
C LYS A 139 -32.29 4.47 -12.50
N LEU A 140 -31.68 5.65 -12.45
CA LEU A 140 -32.34 6.92 -12.81
C LEU A 140 -32.77 6.94 -14.28
N ARG A 141 -31.91 6.47 -15.18
CA ARG A 141 -32.23 6.37 -16.62
C ARG A 141 -33.40 5.44 -16.90
N VAL A 142 -33.42 4.26 -16.25
CA VAL A 142 -34.54 3.30 -16.38
C VAL A 142 -35.84 3.90 -15.83
N ALA A 143 -35.77 4.73 -14.79
CA ALA A 143 -36.93 5.42 -14.22
C ALA A 143 -37.38 6.65 -15.03
N GLY A 144 -36.65 7.06 -16.08
CA GLY A 144 -36.94 8.27 -16.85
C GLY A 144 -36.68 9.58 -16.10
N MET A 145 -35.90 9.54 -15.01
CA MET A 145 -35.59 10.69 -14.13
C MET A 145 -34.14 11.16 -14.38
N GLU A 146 -33.82 11.55 -15.61
CA GLU A 146 -32.45 11.88 -16.01
C GLU A 146 -31.97 13.26 -15.53
N ASP A 147 -32.90 14.16 -15.18
CA ASP A 147 -32.59 15.54 -14.81
C ASP A 147 -33.29 15.92 -13.50
N ALA A 148 -32.62 15.68 -12.38
CA ALA A 148 -33.03 16.16 -11.06
C ALA A 148 -32.21 17.41 -10.72
N SER A 149 -32.75 18.59 -11.03
CA SER A 149 -32.18 19.87 -10.59
C SER A 149 -32.52 20.12 -9.12
N VAL A 150 -31.53 20.52 -8.31
CA VAL A 150 -31.73 21.03 -6.94
C VAL A 150 -32.04 22.52 -7.00
#